data_AF-A0AAW5MZU8-F1
#
_entry.id   AF-A0AAW5MZU8-F1
#
_cell.length_a   1.000
_cell.length_b   1.000
_cell.length_c   1.000
_cell.angle_alpha   90.00
_cell.angle_beta   90.00
_cell.angle_gamma   90.00
#
_symmetry.space_group_name_H-M   'P 1'
#
loop_
_entity.id
_entity.type
_entity.pdbx_description
1 polymer ?
#
loop_
_entity_poly.entity_id
_entity_poly.type
_entity_poly.pdbx_seq_one_letter_code
_entity_poly.pdbx_strand_id
1 'polypeptide(L)'
;LAQILIAKGDPAGAEVLLRESLAVRRHVFGEAHPEYAVTLNNLANAIEAQGRLNEAQSMFEDAVRIARPQLTDQHPRVATMMLNAARVQI
;
A
#
# COMPACT_ATOMS: atom_id res chain seq x y z
N LEU A 1 -12.56 4.82 0.94
CA LEU A 1 -12.63 5.97 0.01
C LEU A 1 -11.60 5.86 -1.13
N ALA A 2 -10.30 5.69 -0.84
CA ALA A 2 -9.28 5.58 -1.90
C ALA A 2 -9.53 4.47 -2.93
N GLN A 3 -9.93 3.26 -2.51
CA GLN A 3 -10.31 2.19 -3.45
C GLN A 3 -11.53 2.54 -4.33
N ILE A 4 -12.46 3.33 -3.80
CA ILE A 4 -13.63 3.81 -4.54
C ILE A 4 -13.19 4.83 -5.60
N LEU A 5 -12.20 5.68 -5.31
CA LEU A 5 -11.66 6.64 -6.28
C LEU A 5 -10.93 5.93 -7.43
N ILE A 6 -10.13 4.91 -7.12
CA ILE A 6 -9.51 4.07 -8.16
C ILE A 6 -10.60 3.43 -9.04
N ALA A 7 -11.64 2.85 -8.44
CA ALA A 7 -12.76 2.24 -9.19
C ALA A 7 -13.55 3.25 -10.03
N LYS A 8 -13.53 4.54 -9.66
CA LYS A 8 -14.13 5.65 -10.41
C LYS A 8 -13.21 6.23 -11.48
N GLY A 9 -12.01 5.69 -11.68
CA GLY A 9 -11.04 6.19 -12.64
C GLY A 9 -10.27 7.43 -12.18
N ASP A 10 -10.25 7.72 -10.87
CA ASP A 10 -9.46 8.81 -10.28
C ASP A 10 -8.35 8.27 -9.35
N PRO A 11 -7.29 7.65 -9.91
CA PRO A 11 -6.19 7.16 -9.12
C PRO A 11 -5.31 8.29 -8.55
N ALA A 12 -5.34 9.49 -9.14
CA ALA A 12 -4.62 10.66 -8.64
C ALA A 12 -5.24 11.20 -7.35
N GLY A 13 -6.57 11.33 -7.30
CA GLY A 13 -7.29 11.67 -6.07
C GLY A 13 -7.09 10.60 -4.97
N ALA A 14 -7.01 9.33 -5.36
CA ALA A 14 -6.67 8.25 -4.43
C ALA A 14 -5.25 8.41 -3.84
N GLU A 15 -4.25 8.75 -4.65
CA GLU A 15 -2.87 8.99 -4.19
C GLU A 15 -2.81 10.10 -3.13
N VAL A 16 -3.46 11.25 -3.39
CA VAL A 16 -3.46 12.39 -2.45
C VAL A 16 -3.99 11.97 -1.08
N LEU A 17 -5.16 11.34 -1.03
CA LEU A 17 -5.76 10.87 0.23
C LEU A 17 -4.91 9.81 0.94
N LEU A 18 -4.27 8.94 0.16
CA LEU A 18 -3.43 7.88 0.73
C LEU A 18 -2.12 8.42 1.28
N ARG A 19 -1.52 9.46 0.68
CA ARG A 19 -0.35 10.15 1.24
C ARG A 19 -0.67 10.84 2.57
N GLU A 20 -1.82 11.51 2.66
CA GLU A 20 -2.29 12.08 3.93
C GLU A 20 -2.51 10.99 4.99
N SER A 21 -3.20 9.91 4.64
CA SER A 21 -3.42 8.78 5.55
C SER A 21 -2.11 8.14 6.01
N LEU A 22 -1.12 8.04 5.10
CA LEU A 22 0.19 7.49 5.40
C LEU A 22 0.93 8.35 6.43
N ALA A 23 0.89 9.68 6.28
CA ALA A 23 1.50 10.61 7.24
C ALA A 23 0.87 10.50 8.63
N VAL A 24 -0.46 10.41 8.72
CA VAL A 24 -1.16 10.20 10.00
C VAL A 24 -0.76 8.88 10.64
N ARG A 25 -0.76 7.78 9.87
CA ARG A 25 -0.39 6.46 10.38
C ARG A 25 1.07 6.36 10.79
N ARG A 26 1.97 7.03 10.08
CA ARG A 26 3.37 7.19 10.45
C ARG A 26 3.49 7.86 11.82
N HIS A 27 2.74 8.92 12.06
CA HIS A 27 2.79 9.66 13.32
C HIS A 27 2.18 8.86 14.49
N VAL A 28 1.03 8.21 14.26
CA VAL A 28 0.27 7.53 15.32
C VAL A 28 0.90 6.18 15.70
N PHE A 29 1.35 5.40 14.71
CA PHE A 29 1.79 4.02 14.92
C PHE A 29 3.27 3.78 14.64
N GLY A 30 3.93 4.70 13.94
CA GLY A 30 5.29 4.49 13.42
C GLY A 30 5.34 3.69 12.13
N GLU A 31 6.49 3.71 11.47
CA GLU A 31 6.73 3.06 10.17
C GLU A 31 6.79 1.53 10.25
N ALA A 32 7.06 0.98 11.43
CA ALA A 32 7.15 -0.46 11.62
C ALA A 32 5.77 -1.13 11.76
N HIS A 33 4.68 -0.37 11.86
CA HIS A 33 3.36 -0.91 12.20
C HIS A 33 2.61 -1.49 10.97
N PRO A 34 1.76 -2.53 11.10
CA PRO A 34 1.08 -3.14 9.96
C PRO A 34 0.13 -2.16 9.27
N GLU A 35 -0.50 -1.27 10.04
CA GLU A 35 -1.38 -0.24 9.47
C GLU A 35 -0.61 0.76 8.59
N TYR A 36 0.65 1.06 8.89
CA TYR A 36 1.50 1.85 8.01
C TYR A 36 1.76 1.08 6.71
N ALA A 37 2.13 -0.20 6.81
CA ALA A 37 2.40 -1.06 5.67
C ALA A 37 1.18 -1.24 4.75
N VAL A 38 -0.02 -1.42 5.30
CA VAL A 38 -1.24 -1.56 4.47
C VAL A 38 -1.54 -0.27 3.70
N THR A 39 -1.37 0.90 4.33
CA THR A 39 -1.58 2.17 3.62
C THR A 39 -0.55 2.38 2.53
N LEU A 40 0.70 1.97 2.77
CA LEU A 40 1.75 2.00 1.77
C LEU A 40 1.41 1.12 0.55
N ASN A 41 0.92 -0.11 0.77
CA ASN A 41 0.43 -0.99 -0.29
C ASN A 41 -0.76 -0.39 -1.05
N ASN A 42 -1.68 0.30 -0.37
CA ASN A 42 -2.82 0.93 -1.04
C ASN A 42 -2.36 2.12 -1.89
N LEU A 43 -1.37 2.88 -1.43
CA LEU A 43 -0.75 3.96 -2.19
C LEU A 43 -0.04 3.41 -3.43
N ALA A 44 0.68 2.29 -3.30
CA ALA A 44 1.30 1.60 -4.42
C ALA A 44 0.27 1.21 -5.51
N ASN A 45 -0.91 0.68 -5.11
CA ASN A 45 -1.99 0.40 -6.07
C ASN A 45 -2.49 1.67 -6.80
N ALA A 46 -2.58 2.81 -6.12
CA ALA A 46 -2.99 4.07 -6.75
C ALA A 46 -1.91 4.60 -7.72
N ILE A 47 -0.64 4.47 -7.36
CA ILE A 47 0.52 4.85 -8.19
C ILE A 47 0.59 3.97 -9.45
N GLU A 48 0.37 2.68 -9.28
CA GLU A 48 0.35 1.72 -10.38
C GLU A 48 -0.79 1.99 -11.37
N ALA A 49 -1.99 2.33 -10.87
CA ALA A 49 -3.12 2.71 -11.71
C ALA A 49 -2.85 3.99 -12.54
N GLN A 50 -1.81 4.76 -12.20
CA GLN A 50 -1.32 5.90 -12.99
C GLN A 50 -0.19 5.52 -13.96
N GLY A 51 0.20 4.24 -14.05
CA GLY A 51 1.28 3.75 -14.91
C GLY A 51 2.69 3.92 -14.34
N ARG A 52 2.85 4.39 -13.09
CA ARG A 52 4.15 4.57 -12.42
C ARG A 52 4.65 3.26 -11.79
N LEU A 53 4.89 2.25 -12.63
CA LEU A 53 5.13 0.88 -12.19
C LEU A 53 6.36 0.73 -11.28
N ASN A 54 7.49 1.36 -11.63
CA ASN A 54 8.73 1.25 -10.84
C ASN A 54 8.57 1.79 -9.41
N GLU A 55 7.82 2.89 -9.26
CA GLU A 55 7.55 3.47 -7.94
C GLU A 55 6.59 2.58 -7.15
N ALA A 56 5.52 2.10 -7.79
CA ALA A 56 4.59 1.16 -7.14
C ALA A 56 5.31 -0.11 -6.67
N GLN A 57 6.22 -0.66 -7.48
CA GLN A 57 6.99 -1.85 -7.12
C GLN A 57 7.82 -1.64 -5.85
N SER A 58 8.62 -0.57 -5.79
CA SER A 58 9.42 -0.26 -4.60
C SER A 58 8.54 -0.12 -3.35
N MET A 59 7.36 0.48 -3.50
CA MET A 59 6.41 0.65 -2.39
C MET A 59 5.77 -0.67 -1.95
N PHE A 60 5.43 -1.57 -2.87
CA PHE A 60 4.94 -2.90 -2.53
C PHE A 60 6.00 -3.73 -1.78
N GLU A 61 7.26 -3.68 -2.22
CA GLU A 61 8.37 -4.37 -1.58
C GLU A 61 8.59 -3.87 -0.14
N ASP A 62 8.57 -2.54 0.06
CA ASP A 62 8.67 -1.94 1.39
C ASP A 62 7.49 -2.32 2.29
N ALA A 63 6.27 -2.33 1.74
CA ALA A 63 5.08 -2.70 2.49
C ALA A 63 5.15 -4.17 2.97
N VAL A 64 5.62 -5.08 2.11
CA VAL A 64 5.83 -6.49 2.48
C VAL A 64 6.96 -6.61 3.52
N ARG A 65 8.06 -5.89 3.36
CA ARG A 65 9.19 -5.89 4.30
C ARG A 65 8.76 -5.47 5.71
N ILE A 66 7.89 -4.47 5.83
CA ILE A 66 7.37 -3.96 7.10
C ILE A 66 6.35 -4.93 7.72
N ALA A 67 5.47 -5.52 6.90
CA ALA A 67 4.49 -6.48 7.38
C ALA A 67 5.11 -7.84 7.75
N ARG A 68 6.26 -8.19 7.16
CA ARG A 68 6.87 -9.53 7.28
C ARG A 68 7.19 -9.96 8.72
N PRO A 69 7.75 -9.14 9.61
CA PRO A 69 8.01 -9.55 10.99
C PRO A 69 6.74 -9.76 11.82
N GLN A 70 5.59 -9.27 11.34
CA GLN A 70 4.30 -9.27 12.04
C GLN A 70 3.36 -10.35 11.51
N LEU A 71 3.87 -11.21 10.62
CA LEU A 71 3.20 -12.36 10.00
C LEU A 71 2.92 -13.53 10.96
N THR A 72 3.14 -13.37 12.27
CA THR A 72 2.76 -14.41 13.24
C THR A 72 1.24 -14.57 13.34
N ASP A 73 0.47 -13.54 12.99
CA ASP A 73 -0.98 -13.57 13.05
C ASP A 73 -1.61 -13.59 11.65
N GLN A 74 -2.52 -14.55 11.46
CA GLN A 74 -3.31 -14.84 10.27
C GLN A 74 -4.19 -13.66 9.83
N HIS A 75 -3.61 -12.54 9.39
CA HIS A 75 -4.38 -11.39 8.95
C HIS A 75 -4.55 -11.39 7.42
N PRO A 76 -5.78 -11.57 6.89
CA PRO A 76 -6.05 -11.66 5.45
C PRO A 76 -5.49 -10.50 4.62
N ARG A 77 -5.30 -9.33 5.23
CA ARG A 77 -4.74 -8.13 4.60
C ARG A 77 -3.28 -8.31 4.18
N VAL A 78 -2.49 -9.13 4.88
CA VAL A 78 -1.08 -9.38 4.53
C VAL A 78 -0.95 -10.28 3.30
N ALA A 79 -1.84 -11.26 3.13
CA ALA A 79 -1.86 -12.11 1.93
C ALA A 79 -2.12 -11.30 0.65
N THR A 80 -3.06 -10.34 0.71
CA THR A 80 -3.31 -9.41 -0.41
C THR A 80 -2.10 -8.55 -0.75
N MET A 81 -1.32 -8.11 0.24
CA MET A 81 -0.11 -7.33 -0.01
C MET A 81 0.96 -8.14 -0.75
N MET A 82 1.14 -9.41 -0.37
CA MET A 82 2.10 -10.29 -1.04
C MET A 82 1.66 -10.61 -2.49
N LEU A 83 0.37 -10.79 -2.74
CA LEU A 83 -0.16 -10.98 -4.10
C LEU A 83 0.09 -9.75 -4.98
N ASN A 84 -0.12 -8.54 -4.45
CA ASN A 84 0.14 -7.31 -5.21
C ASN A 84 1.63 -7.15 -5.52
N ALA A 85 2.50 -7.42 -4.54
CA ALA A 85 3.95 -7.38 -4.73
C ALA A 85 4.44 -8.42 -5.75
N ALA A 86 3.86 -9.63 -5.75
CA ALA A 86 4.21 -10.67 -6.72
C ALA A 86 3.74 -10.33 -8.15
N ARG A 87 2.60 -9.64 -8.28
CA ARG A 87 2.04 -9.25 -9.59
C ARG A 87 2.89 -8.22 -10.33
N VAL A 88 3.52 -7.30 -9.60
CA VAL A 88 4.35 -6.25 -10.21
C VAL A 88 5.76 -6.71 -10.62
N GLN A 89 6.10 -7.98 -10.40
CA GLN A 89 7.40 -8.56 -10.78
C GLN A 89 7.41 -9.23 -12.18
N ILE A 90 6.33 -9.12 -12.96
CA ILE A 90 6.15 -9.75 -14.29
C ILE A 90 5.99 -8.66 -15.35
#